data_AF-A0A6P2XXR8-F1
#
_entry.id   AF-A0A6P2XXR8-F1
#
_cell.length_a   1.000
_cell.length_b   1.000
_cell.length_c   1.000
_cell.angle_alpha   90.00
_cell.angle_beta   90.00
_cell.angle_gamma   90.00
#
_symmetry.space_group_name_H-M   'P 1'
#
loop_
_entity.id
_entity.type
_entity.pdbx_description
1 polymer ?
#
loop_
_entity_poly.entity_id
_entity_poly.type
_entity_poly.pdbx_seq_one_letter_code
_entity_poly.pdbx_strand_id
1 'polypeptide(L)' 'MLGAPKFGSKEDWAPRLKDSMDTVYNYALHGKGAMPPKGGSSASDADVKAAVDYMVNASK' A
#
# COMPACT_ATOMS: atom_id res chain seq x y z
N MET A 1 -5.37 0.83 12.37
CA MET A 1 -5.01 -0.48 11.80
C MET A 1 -3.64 -0.86 12.32
N LEU A 2 -3.54 -1.90 13.15
CA LEU A 2 -2.25 -2.35 13.67
C LEU A 2 -1.37 -2.83 12.50
N GLY A 3 -0.14 -2.34 12.39
CA GLY A 3 0.82 -2.77 11.37
C GLY A 3 0.68 -2.12 9.99
N ALA A 4 -0.16 -1.10 9.81
CA ALA A 4 -0.16 -0.29 8.58
C ALA A 4 1.17 0.49 8.46
N PRO A 5 1.80 0.57 7.27
CA PRO A 5 3.03 1.32 7.10
C PRO A 5 2.76 2.82 7.26
N LYS A 6 3.60 3.51 8.03
CA LYS A 6 3.46 4.96 8.19
C LYS A 6 3.88 5.66 6.89
N PHE A 7 3.23 6.79 6.60
CA PHE A 7 3.63 7.64 5.48
C PHE A 7 5.07 8.15 5.69
N GLY A 8 5.90 8.04 4.65
CA GLY A 8 7.30 8.46 4.67
C GLY A 8 8.25 7.57 5.48
N SER A 9 7.75 6.49 6.09
CA SER A 9 8.57 5.60 6.91
C SER A 9 9.33 4.60 6.05
N LYS A 10 10.61 4.88 5.81
CA LYS A 10 11.48 3.96 5.06
C LYS A 10 11.56 2.57 5.71
N GLU A 11 11.62 2.54 7.04
CA GLU A 11 11.68 1.29 7.82
C GLU A 11 10.42 0.46 7.67
N ASP A 12 9.25 1.09 7.64
CA ASP A 12 8.01 0.38 7.37
C ASP A 12 7.95 -0.08 5.91
N TRP A 13 8.33 0.74 4.95
CA TRP A 13 8.19 0.38 3.53
C TRP A 13 9.24 -0.63 3.05
N ALA A 14 10.45 -0.65 3.61
CA ALA A 14 11.54 -1.55 3.22
C ALA A 14 11.14 -3.04 3.13
N PRO A 15 10.50 -3.67 4.15
CA PRO A 15 10.07 -5.06 4.04
C PRO A 15 8.91 -5.28 3.06
N ARG A 16 8.05 -4.29 2.81
CA ARG A 16 6.95 -4.40 1.84
C ARG A 16 7.43 -4.30 0.39
N LEU A 17 8.47 -3.49 0.16
CA LEU A 17 9.08 -3.29 -1.15
C LEU A 17 10.08 -4.39 -1.54
N LYS A 18 10.16 -5.47 -0.75
CA LYS A 18 10.81 -6.72 -1.19
C LYS A 18 9.97 -7.47 -2.22
N ASP A 19 8.64 -7.29 -2.17
CA ASP A 19 7.72 -7.82 -3.18
C ASP A 19 7.72 -6.90 -4.41
N SER A 20 7.31 -7.42 -5.57
CA SER A 20 7.12 -6.60 -6.77
C SER A 20 6.01 -5.56 -6.57
N MET A 21 6.08 -4.43 -7.27
CA MET A 21 5.02 -3.40 -7.20
C MET A 21 3.64 -3.96 -7.58
N ASP A 22 3.56 -4.88 -8.55
CA ASP A 22 2.31 -5.55 -8.90
C ASP A 22 1.70 -6.31 -7.71
N THR A 23 2.54 -6.96 -6.91
CA THR A 23 2.11 -7.66 -5.70
C THR A 23 1.65 -6.67 -4.62
N VAL A 24 2.36 -5.56 -4.46
CA VAL A 24 1.97 -4.48 -3.54
C VAL A 24 0.62 -3.87 -3.93
N TYR A 25 0.39 -3.63 -5.22
CA TYR A 25 -0.91 -3.16 -5.73
C TYR A 25 -2.01 -4.19 -5.49
N ASN A 26 -1.74 -5.47 -5.74
CA ASN A 26 -2.70 -6.55 -5.49
C ASN A 26 -3.15 -6.56 -4.03
N TYR A 27 -2.22 -6.40 -3.08
CA TYR A 27 -2.57 -6.25 -1.67
C TYR A 27 -3.45 -5.01 -1.43
N ALA A 28 -3.09 -3.85 -1.98
CA ALA A 28 -3.87 -2.62 -1.78
C ALA A 28 -5.30 -2.73 -2.34
N LEU A 29 -5.46 -3.39 -3.48
CA LEU A 29 -6.76 -3.55 -4.14
C LEU A 29 -7.65 -4.58 -3.43
N HIS A 30 -7.09 -5.73 -3.06
CA HIS A 30 -7.86 -6.87 -2.57
C HIS A 30 -7.79 -7.08 -1.06
N GLY A 31 -6.95 -6.31 -0.36
CA GLY A 31 -6.70 -6.45 1.07
C GLY A 31 -5.65 -7.52 1.39
N LYS A 32 -5.12 -7.45 2.62
CA LYS A 32 -4.17 -8.43 3.18
C LYS A 32 -4.23 -8.39 4.69
N GLY A 33 -4.61 -9.50 5.32
CA GLY A 33 -4.73 -9.58 6.78
C GLY A 33 -5.72 -8.55 7.34
N ALA A 34 -5.25 -7.63 8.17
CA ALA A 34 -6.08 -6.56 8.75
C ALA A 34 -6.40 -5.42 7.77
N MET A 35 -5.79 -5.38 6.59
CA MET A 35 -6.05 -4.35 5.57
C MET A 35 -7.25 -4.75 4.70
N PRO A 36 -8.36 -3.99 4.72
CA PRO A 36 -9.51 -4.24 3.87
C PRO A 36 -9.20 -3.91 2.39
N PRO A 37 -9.95 -4.47 1.44
CA PRO A 37 -9.86 -4.10 0.03
C PRO A 37 -9.93 -2.59 -0.17
N LYS A 38 -9.06 -2.06 -1.04
CA LYS A 38 -8.96 -0.62 -1.36
C LYS A 38 -8.79 0.31 -0.16
N GLY A 39 -8.23 -0.19 0.94
CA GLY A 39 -8.14 0.55 2.20
C GLY A 39 -9.50 0.94 2.81
N GLY A 40 -10.59 0.26 2.40
CA GLY A 40 -11.96 0.57 2.81
C GLY A 40 -12.60 1.73 2.03
N SER A 41 -11.96 2.20 0.96
CA SER A 41 -12.50 3.23 0.08
C SER A 41 -13.36 2.66 -1.05
N SER A 42 -14.20 3.51 -1.63
CA SER A 42 -14.91 3.24 -2.89
C SER A 42 -14.15 3.74 -4.13
N ALA A 43 -12.86 4.06 -3.99
CA ALA A 43 -12.05 4.62 -5.06
C ALA A 43 -11.86 3.64 -6.23
N SER A 44 -11.53 4.21 -7.39
CA SER A 44 -11.17 3.39 -8.55
C SER A 44 -9.85 2.65 -8.31
N ASP A 45 -9.64 1.54 -9.01
CA ASP A 45 -8.37 0.80 -8.89
C ASP A 45 -7.18 1.66 -9.30
N ALA A 46 -7.38 2.57 -10.25
CA ALA A 46 -6.36 3.52 -10.69
C ALA A 46 -5.97 4.50 -9.56
N ASP A 47 -6.96 5.05 -8.85
CA ASP A 47 -6.70 5.96 -7.72
C ASP A 47 -6.00 5.23 -6.56
N VAL A 48 -6.38 3.99 -6.28
CA VAL A 48 -5.72 3.17 -5.24
C VAL A 48 -4.26 2.93 -5.61
N LYS A 49 -3.96 2.57 -6.87
CA LYS A 49 -2.57 2.39 -7.33
C LYS A 49 -1.78 3.70 -7.25
N ALA A 50 -2.35 4.82 -7.68
CA ALA A 50 -1.72 6.14 -7.57
C ALA A 50 -1.43 6.52 -6.12
N ALA A 51 -2.34 6.21 -5.18
CA ALA A 51 -2.12 6.43 -3.76
C ALA A 51 -0.98 5.55 -3.21
N VAL A 52 -0.88 4.29 -3.63
CA VAL A 52 0.25 3.42 -3.30
C VAL A 52 1.55 4.03 -3.80
N ASP A 53 1.62 4.47 -5.06
CA ASP A 53 2.82 5.10 -5.63
C ASP A 53 3.24 6.34 -4.85
N TYR A 54 2.28 7.17 -4.45
CA TYR A 54 2.53 8.34 -3.62
C TYR A 54 3.15 7.96 -2.27
N MET A 55 2.60 6.96 -1.58
CA MET A 55 3.15 6.50 -0.30
C MET A 55 4.55 5.86 -0.44
N VAL A 56 4.76 5.08 -1.49
CA VAL A 56 6.05 4.44 -1.78
C VAL A 56 7.10 5.51 -2.09
N ASN A 57 6.77 6.49 -2.94
CA ASN A 57 7.68 7.57 -3.30
C ASN A 57 8.07 8.44 -2.11
N ALA A 58 7.13 8.71 -1.20
CA ALA A 58 7.42 9.44 0.04
C ALA A 58 8.38 8.68 0.98
N SER A 59 8.53 7.37 0.80
CA SER A 59 9.31 6.48 1.68
C SER A 59 10.63 6.03 1.05
N LYS A 60 11.02 6.64 -0.08
CA LYS A 60 12.33 6.46 -0.72
C LYS A 60 13.41 7.25 -0.01
#